data_AF-A0AAW6Y8J8-F1
#
_entry.id   AF-A0AAW6Y8J8-F1
#
_cell.length_a   1.000
_cell.length_b   1.000
_cell.length_c   1.000
_cell.angle_alpha   90.00
_cell.angle_beta   90.00
_cell.angle_gamma   90.00
#
_symmetry.space_group_name_H-M   'P 1'
#
loop_
_entity.id
_entity.type
_entity.pdbx_description
1 polymer ?
#
loop_
_entity_poly.entity_id
_entity_poly.type
_entity_poly.pdbx_seq_one_letter_code
_entity_poly.pdbx_strand_id
1 'polypeptide(L)'
;MTAGKTASQKAAVATPQRRLSKNSKTKTKTMFKEPCQVIAIHSRPLFFCGLWFITVRLKNEYGWKFDRKAMFESKKAAESLKIGDYIIP
;
A
#
# COMPACT_ATOMS: atom_id res chain seq x y z
N MET A 1 6.57 -51.12 41.36
CA MET A 1 5.32 -50.50 40.90
C MET A 1 5.33 -49.03 41.34
N THR A 2 5.06 -48.11 40.40
CA THR A 2 4.51 -46.73 40.55
C THR A 2 5.03 -45.83 41.70
N ALA A 3 5.83 -44.77 41.48
CA ALA A 3 5.54 -43.46 40.85
C ALA A 3 4.77 -42.45 41.74
N GLY A 4 5.29 -41.20 41.81
CA GLY A 4 4.58 -39.99 42.26
C GLY A 4 5.43 -39.12 43.21
N LYS A 5 6.34 -38.24 42.76
CA LYS A 5 6.12 -36.86 42.25
C LYS A 5 4.88 -36.16 42.82
N THR A 6 5.10 -35.07 43.57
CA THR A 6 4.62 -33.72 43.21
C THR A 6 5.19 -32.63 44.13
N ALA A 7 6.16 -31.88 43.62
CA ALA A 7 6.36 -30.47 43.99
C ALA A 7 5.76 -29.64 42.84
N SER A 8 4.92 -28.65 43.15
CA SER A 8 4.44 -27.68 42.16
C SER A 8 4.44 -26.29 42.79
N GLN A 9 5.46 -25.52 42.45
CA GLN A 9 5.56 -24.10 42.77
C GLN A 9 5.09 -23.27 41.57
N LYS A 10 4.17 -22.35 41.90
CA LYS A 10 4.03 -20.98 41.41
C LYS A 10 4.00 -20.75 39.88
N ALA A 11 2.80 -20.45 39.40
CA ALA A 11 2.50 -20.02 38.05
C ALA A 11 3.28 -18.75 37.64
N ALA A 12 4.02 -18.85 36.53
CA ALA A 12 4.58 -17.72 35.80
C ALA A 12 3.52 -17.17 34.84
N VAL A 13 3.26 -15.87 34.93
CA VAL A 13 2.37 -15.09 34.06
C VAL A 13 2.89 -15.14 32.62
N ALA A 14 2.11 -15.76 31.73
CA ALA A 14 2.43 -15.84 30.31
C ALA A 14 1.88 -14.61 29.57
N THR A 15 2.77 -13.70 29.16
CA THR A 15 2.46 -12.64 28.20
C THR A 15 2.23 -13.26 26.81
N PRO A 16 1.15 -12.95 26.08
CA PRO A 16 0.95 -13.50 24.75
C PRO A 16 1.93 -12.85 23.76
N GLN A 17 3.03 -13.54 23.45
CA GLN A 17 3.83 -13.23 22.26
C GLN A 17 2.99 -13.56 21.02
N ARG A 18 2.42 -12.52 20.42
CA ARG A 18 1.85 -12.56 19.07
C ARG A 18 2.96 -12.97 18.10
N ARG A 19 3.00 -14.26 17.75
CA ARG A 19 3.88 -14.79 16.70
C ARG A 19 3.55 -14.03 15.40
N LEU A 20 4.46 -13.17 14.95
CA LEU A 20 4.42 -12.67 13.59
C LEU A 20 4.59 -13.87 12.64
N SER A 21 3.48 -14.26 12.03
CA SER A 21 3.47 -15.11 10.85
C SER A 21 4.36 -14.46 9.78
N LYS A 22 5.60 -14.95 9.64
CA LYS A 22 6.42 -14.73 8.45
C LYS A 22 5.86 -15.62 7.34
N ASN A 23 4.71 -15.25 6.79
CA ASN A 23 4.26 -15.81 5.54
C ASN A 23 3.49 -14.77 4.73
N SER A 24 4.24 -13.89 4.08
CA SER A 24 3.81 -13.37 2.80
C SER A 24 4.99 -13.50 1.87
N LYS A 25 4.96 -14.50 0.98
CA LYS A 25 5.54 -14.35 -0.35
C LYS A 25 4.92 -13.08 -0.92
N THR A 26 5.56 -11.94 -0.72
CA THR A 26 5.25 -10.71 -1.42
C THR A 26 5.63 -10.98 -2.86
N LYS A 27 4.69 -11.59 -3.58
CA LYS A 27 4.59 -11.61 -5.03
C LYS A 27 4.91 -10.17 -5.43
N THR A 28 6.10 -9.94 -5.95
CA THR A 28 6.57 -8.65 -6.41
C THR A 28 5.46 -8.10 -7.28
N LYS A 29 4.69 -7.13 -6.75
CA LYS A 29 3.69 -6.41 -7.54
C LYS A 29 4.49 -5.88 -8.70
N THR A 30 4.25 -6.42 -9.89
CA THR A 30 4.72 -5.85 -11.14
C THR A 30 4.19 -4.43 -11.15
N MET A 31 5.01 -3.49 -10.68
CA MET A 31 4.79 -2.08 -10.88
C MET A 31 4.82 -1.94 -12.39
N PHE A 32 3.66 -1.62 -12.97
CA PHE A 32 3.55 -1.34 -14.39
C PHE A 32 4.56 -0.23 -14.71
N LYS A 33 5.69 -0.59 -15.34
CA LYS A 33 6.70 0.38 -15.82
C LYS A 33 6.27 1.02 -17.14
N GLU A 34 5.09 0.68 -17.63
CA GLU A 34 4.54 1.16 -18.88
C GLU A 34 3.84 2.51 -18.66
N PRO A 35 3.96 3.44 -19.62
CA PRO A 35 3.26 4.72 -19.57
C PRO A 35 1.75 4.47 -19.59
N CYS A 36 1.06 4.91 -18.54
CA CYS A 36 -0.39 4.80 -18.45
C CYS A 36 -1.04 6.16 -18.72
N GLN A 37 -2.12 6.17 -19.51
CA GLN A 37 -2.86 7.39 -19.82
C GLN A 37 -3.83 7.74 -18.69
N VAL A 38 -3.84 9.00 -18.25
CA VAL A 38 -4.83 9.53 -17.31
C VAL A 38 -6.17 9.66 -18.03
N ILE A 39 -7.18 8.91 -17.56
CA ILE A 39 -8.54 8.92 -18.13
C ILE A 39 -9.55 9.66 -17.26
N ALA A 40 -9.28 9.80 -15.95
CA ALA A 40 -10.10 10.64 -15.07
C ALA A 40 -9.27 11.13 -13.89
N ILE A 41 -9.64 12.30 -13.36
CA ILE A 41 -9.08 12.87 -12.13
C ILE A 41 -10.24 12.92 -11.12
N HIS A 42 -10.15 12.09 -10.09
CA HIS A 42 -11.26 11.87 -9.15
C HIS A 42 -11.27 12.86 -7.98
N SER A 43 -10.11 13.43 -7.65
CA SER A 43 -10.00 14.32 -6.49
C SER A 43 -9.24 15.59 -6.84
N ARG A 44 -9.57 16.68 -6.15
CA ARG A 44 -8.69 17.85 -6.09
C ARG A 44 -7.38 17.48 -5.38
N PRO A 45 -6.28 18.24 -5.62
CA PRO A 45 -5.03 18.05 -4.90
C PRO A 45 -5.22 18.14 -3.38
N LEU A 46 -4.86 17.07 -2.68
CA LEU A 46 -4.87 17.02 -1.21
C LEU A 46 -3.45 17.16 -0.69
N PHE A 47 -3.22 18.14 0.18
CA PHE A 47 -1.91 18.31 0.82
C PHE A 47 -1.84 17.46 2.09
N PHE A 48 -0.86 16.57 2.17
CA PHE A 48 -0.62 15.74 3.34
C PHE A 48 0.88 15.52 3.54
N CYS A 49 1.39 15.75 4.75
CA CYS A 49 2.78 15.50 5.12
C CYS A 49 3.83 16.11 4.15
N GLY A 50 3.57 17.31 3.61
CA GLY A 50 4.50 17.98 2.69
C GLY A 50 4.35 17.60 1.21
N LEU A 51 3.46 16.65 0.86
CA LEU A 51 3.23 16.20 -0.50
C LEU A 51 1.78 16.47 -0.93
N TRP A 52 1.60 16.66 -2.23
CA TRP A 52 0.30 16.81 -2.88
C TRP A 52 -0.14 15.50 -3.51
N PHE A 53 -1.35 15.05 -3.19
CA PHE A 53 -1.90 13.79 -3.66
C PHE A 53 -3.12 14.03 -4.54
N ILE A 54 -3.18 13.30 -5.65
CA ILE A 54 -4.35 13.27 -6.53
C ILE A 54 -4.72 11.82 -6.81
N THR A 55 -6.00 11.50 -6.68
CA THR A 55 -6.52 10.22 -7.13
C THR A 55 -6.87 10.34 -8.60
N VAL A 56 -6.20 9.53 -9.42
CA VAL A 56 -6.38 9.48 -10.87
C VAL A 56 -6.75 8.07 -11.30
N ARG A 57 -7.55 7.99 -12.34
CA ARG A 57 -7.84 6.74 -13.04
C ARG A 57 -6.98 6.67 -14.27
N LEU A 58 -6.24 5.59 -14.37
CA LEU A 58 -5.30 5.32 -15.44
C LEU A 58 -5.80 4.22 -16.35
N LYS A 59 -5.42 4.29 -17.62
CA LYS A 59 -5.62 3.24 -18.61
C LYS A 59 -4.25 2.83 -19.16
N ASN A 60 -3.92 1.55 -19.07
CA ASN A 60 -2.73 1.01 -19.70
C ASN A 60 -2.96 0.71 -21.19
N GLU A 61 -1.90 0.47 -21.96
CA GLU A 61 -1.94 0.10 -23.38
C GLU A 61 -2.79 -1.15 -23.63
N TYR A 62 -2.74 -2.13 -22.72
CA TYR A 62 -3.59 -3.33 -22.74
C TYR A 62 -5.07 -3.07 -22.42
N GLY A 63 -5.48 -1.82 -22.21
CA GLY A 63 -6.87 -1.42 -21.96
C GLY A 63 -7.35 -1.55 -20.51
N TRP A 64 -6.50 -2.03 -19.60
CA TRP A 64 -6.83 -2.14 -18.18
C TRP A 64 -6.99 -0.76 -17.53
N LYS A 65 -8.08 -0.58 -16.78
CA LYS A 65 -8.38 0.65 -16.05
C LYS A 65 -8.20 0.44 -14.56
N PHE A 66 -7.44 1.29 -13.90
CA PHE A 66 -7.20 1.21 -12.46
C PHE A 66 -7.01 2.58 -11.85
N ASP A 67 -7.33 2.70 -10.55
CA ASP A 67 -7.15 3.94 -9.81
C ASP A 67 -5.79 3.94 -9.11
N ARG A 68 -5.10 5.08 -9.16
CA ARG A 68 -3.80 5.32 -8.52
C ARG A 68 -3.81 6.66 -7.82
N LYS A 69 -3.09 6.75 -6.70
CA LYS A 69 -2.75 8.03 -6.06
C LYS A 69 -1.43 8.49 -6.63
N ALA A 70 -1.45 9.58 -7.40
CA ALA A 70 -0.26 10.28 -7.85
C ALA A 70 0.21 11.23 -6.74
N MET A 71 1.53 11.35 -6.59
CA MET A 71 2.18 12.23 -5.61
C MET A 71 2.95 13.32 -6.34
N PHE A 72 2.86 14.54 -5.84
CA PHE A 72 3.50 15.71 -6.41
C PHE A 72 4.17 16.53 -5.31
N GLU A 73 5.33 17.09 -5.62
CA GLU A 73 6.08 17.95 -4.69
C GLU A 73 5.46 19.34 -4.56
N SER A 74 4.71 19.79 -5.58
CA SER A 74 4.07 21.11 -5.60
C SER A 74 2.61 21.06 -5.99
N LYS A 75 1.83 22.00 -5.44
CA LYS A 75 0.41 22.20 -5.79
C LYS A 75 0.23 22.44 -7.28
N LYS A 76 1.10 23.28 -7.86
CA LYS A 76 1.05 23.64 -9.28
C LYS A 76 1.26 22.41 -10.17
N ALA A 77 2.19 21.51 -9.82
CA ALA A 77 2.40 20.28 -10.57
C ALA A 77 1.16 19.36 -10.50
N ALA A 78 0.55 19.25 -9.32
CA ALA A 78 -0.68 18.50 -9.13
C ALA A 78 -1.83 19.08 -9.97
N GLU A 79 -2.03 20.40 -9.98
CA GLU A 79 -3.08 21.09 -10.75
C GLU A 79 -2.81 21.12 -12.26
N SER A 80 -1.56 20.95 -12.67
CA SER A 80 -1.18 20.93 -14.10
C SER A 80 -1.52 19.60 -14.77
N LEU A 81 -1.82 18.55 -14.01
CA LEU A 81 -2.18 17.24 -14.54
C LEU A 81 -3.53 17.32 -15.29
N LYS A 82 -3.54 16.84 -16.52
CA LYS A 82 -4.72 16.82 -17.38
C LYS A 82 -5.11 15.41 -17.78
N ILE A 83 -6.38 15.26 -18.13
CA ILE A 83 -6.87 14.03 -18.76
C ILE A 83 -6.19 13.92 -20.13
N GLY A 84 -5.65 12.75 -20.44
CA GLY A 84 -4.86 12.49 -21.63
C GLY A 84 -3.34 12.47 -21.39
N ASP A 85 -2.86 13.00 -20.27
CA ASP A 85 -1.44 12.93 -19.91
C ASP A 85 -1.01 11.48 -19.67
N TYR A 86 0.26 11.19 -19.97
CA TYR A 86 0.86 9.89 -19.71
C TYR A 86 1.72 9.96 -18.45
N ILE A 87 1.46 9.06 -17.51
CA ILE A 87 2.24 8.94 -16.28
C ILE A 87 2.74 7.50 -16.08
N ILE A 88 3.94 7.39 -15.53
CA ILE A 88 4.54 6.11 -15.15
C ILE A 88 4.26 5.91 -13.65
N PRO A 89 3.46 4.91 -13.25
CA PRO A 89 2.97 4.74 -11.88
C PRO A 89 3.97 4.13 -10.90
#